data_AF-A0A7X9BWI1-F1
#
_entry.id   AF-A0A7X9BWI1-F1
#
_cell.length_a   1.000
_cell.length_b   1.000
_cell.length_c   1.000
_cell.angle_alpha   90.00
_cell.angle_beta   90.00
_cell.angle_gamma   90.00
#
_symmetry.space_group_name_H-M   'P 1'
#
loop_
_entity.id
_entity.type
_entity.pdbx_description
1 polymer ?
#
loop_
_entity_poly.entity_id
_entity_poly.type
_entity_poly.pdbx_seq_one_letter_code
_entity_poly.pdbx_strand_id
1 'polypeptide(L)'
;MNEASTKGKEQALLLRDLLTDSDSRFDPQAYVLRPDVVLEISQEIVKETGHFNRTRAAALAAIDQLRKAVGQKRILIEERELSWLDTMENQIEEIPHDEQEFIHRMIEENASDKFKPEKYDL
;
A
#
# COMPACT_ATOMS: atom_id res chain seq x y z
N MET A 1 6.58 -16.61 -16.46
CA MET A 1 6.30 -17.06 -17.84
C MET A 1 7.49 -17.86 -18.35
N ASN A 2 7.27 -19.13 -18.68
CA ASN A 2 8.35 -20.12 -18.85
C ASN A 2 9.25 -19.78 -20.06
N GLU A 3 8.66 -19.50 -21.23
CA GLU A 3 9.41 -19.22 -22.46
C GLU A 3 10.31 -17.98 -22.40
N ALA A 4 9.91 -16.94 -21.68
CA ALA A 4 10.79 -15.79 -21.50
C ALA A 4 11.95 -16.08 -20.56
N SER A 5 11.73 -16.95 -19.56
CA SER A 5 12.75 -17.33 -18.59
C SER A 5 13.81 -18.24 -19.20
N THR A 6 13.40 -19.18 -20.07
CA THR A 6 14.32 -20.05 -20.81
C THR A 6 15.21 -19.28 -21.79
N LYS A 7 14.72 -18.13 -22.29
CA LYS A 7 15.48 -17.24 -23.18
C LYS A 7 16.52 -16.36 -22.46
N GLY A 8 16.46 -16.28 -21.13
CA GLY A 8 17.45 -15.55 -20.32
C GLY A 8 16.83 -14.49 -19.40
N LYS A 9 17.66 -13.97 -18.49
CA LYS A 9 17.24 -12.96 -17.49
C LYS A 9 16.70 -11.69 -18.15
N GLU A 10 17.35 -11.22 -19.22
CA GLU A 10 16.94 -10.00 -19.92
C GLU A 10 15.54 -10.13 -20.51
N GLN A 11 15.22 -11.27 -21.15
CA GLN A 11 13.89 -11.50 -21.74
C GLN A 11 12.82 -11.69 -20.67
N ALA A 12 13.17 -12.34 -19.54
CA ALA A 12 12.27 -12.45 -18.40
C ALA A 12 11.93 -11.07 -17.79
N LEU A 13 12.94 -10.22 -17.61
CA LEU A 13 12.76 -8.85 -17.09
C LEU A 13 12.00 -7.98 -18.07
N LEU A 14 12.35 -8.01 -19.37
CA LEU A 14 11.62 -7.27 -20.40
C LEU A 14 10.13 -7.58 -20.38
N LEU A 15 9.76 -8.87 -20.32
CA LEU A 15 8.35 -9.25 -20.28
C LEU A 15 7.67 -8.79 -18.99
N ARG A 16 8.32 -8.94 -17.84
CA ARG A 16 7.80 -8.43 -16.56
C ARG A 16 7.54 -6.94 -16.65
N ASP A 17 8.49 -6.18 -17.17
CA ASP A 17 8.42 -4.73 -17.26
C ASP A 17 7.30 -4.30 -18.21
N LEU A 18 7.16 -4.95 -19.37
CA LEU A 18 6.04 -4.70 -20.29
C LEU A 18 4.67 -4.96 -19.67
N LEU A 19 4.51 -6.07 -18.93
CA LEU A 19 3.27 -6.40 -18.22
C LEU A 19 2.98 -5.46 -17.05
N THR A 20 4.03 -4.89 -16.46
CA THR A 20 3.89 -3.94 -15.34
C THR A 20 3.54 -2.55 -15.87
N ASP A 21 4.24 -2.11 -16.92
CA ASP A 21 4.11 -0.79 -17.52
C ASP A 21 2.83 -0.64 -18.35
N SER A 22 2.18 -1.75 -18.75
CA SER A 22 0.89 -1.70 -19.45
C SER A 22 -0.22 -1.07 -18.60
N ASP A 23 -0.20 -1.32 -17.29
CA ASP A 23 -1.30 -0.92 -16.40
C ASP A 23 -0.89 0.18 -15.42
N SER A 24 0.33 0.13 -14.88
CA SER A 24 0.73 0.97 -13.74
C SER A 24 0.71 2.47 -13.99
N ARG A 25 0.72 2.93 -15.24
CA ARG A 25 0.59 4.36 -15.55
C ARG A 25 -0.84 4.88 -15.40
N PHE A 26 -1.84 4.01 -15.50
CA PHE A 26 -3.24 4.38 -15.65
C PHE A 26 -4.08 4.14 -14.39
N ASP A 27 -3.53 3.46 -13.39
CA ASP A 27 -4.25 3.13 -12.17
C ASP A 27 -3.31 3.12 -10.94
N PRO A 28 -3.64 3.85 -9.86
CA PRO A 28 -2.80 3.90 -8.65
C PRO A 28 -2.68 2.55 -7.94
N GLN A 29 -3.69 1.69 -8.04
CA GLN A 29 -3.65 0.35 -7.45
C GLN A 29 -2.68 -0.55 -8.22
N ALA A 30 -2.65 -0.45 -9.55
CA ALA A 30 -1.65 -1.09 -10.38
C ALA A 30 -0.23 -0.54 -10.11
N TYR A 31 -0.10 0.77 -9.86
CA TYR A 31 1.19 1.38 -9.57
C TYR A 31 1.82 0.88 -8.26
N VAL A 32 1.03 0.79 -7.17
CA VAL A 32 1.56 0.29 -5.88
C VAL A 32 1.95 -1.19 -5.93
N LEU A 33 1.44 -1.95 -6.90
CA LEU A 33 1.76 -3.35 -7.13
C LEU A 33 2.93 -3.58 -8.09
N ARG A 34 3.55 -2.52 -8.63
CA ARG A 34 4.75 -2.69 -9.45
C ARG A 34 5.86 -3.36 -8.64
N PRO A 35 6.67 -4.28 -9.23
CA PRO A 35 7.69 -5.01 -8.48
C PRO A 35 8.71 -4.12 -7.75
N ASP A 36 9.11 -3.00 -8.35
CA ASP A 36 10.00 -2.02 -7.72
C ASP A 36 9.32 -1.32 -6.53
N VAL A 37 8.09 -0.83 -6.73
CA VAL A 37 7.32 -0.14 -5.69
C VAL A 37 6.97 -1.05 -4.50
N VAL A 38 6.58 -2.30 -4.77
CA VAL A 38 6.32 -3.29 -3.72
C VAL A 38 7.55 -3.55 -2.87
N LEU A 39 8.75 -3.60 -3.48
CA LEU A 39 9.99 -3.78 -2.72
C LEU A 39 10.29 -2.57 -1.82
N GLU A 40 10.07 -1.36 -2.29
CA GLU A 40 10.21 -0.14 -1.48
C GLU A 40 9.24 -0.14 -0.28
N ILE A 41 7.95 -0.44 -0.51
CA ILE A 41 6.97 -0.54 0.58
C ILE A 41 7.35 -1.66 1.55
N SER A 42 7.80 -2.80 1.03
CA SER A 42 8.24 -3.94 1.87
C SER A 42 9.43 -3.59 2.75
N GLN A 43 10.34 -2.72 2.30
CA GLN A 43 11.46 -2.26 3.10
C GLN A 43 11.00 -1.43 4.30
N GLU A 44 9.96 -0.61 4.17
CA GLU A 44 9.38 0.11 5.30
C GLU A 44 8.66 -0.83 6.27
N ILE A 45 7.93 -1.83 5.76
CA ILE A 45 7.28 -2.85 6.59
C ILE A 45 8.28 -3.57 7.49
N VAL A 46 9.42 -4.01 6.96
CA VAL A 46 10.38 -4.81 7.75
C VAL A 46 11.15 -4.00 8.79
N LYS A 47 11.12 -2.66 8.74
CA LYS A 47 11.70 -1.79 9.78
C LYS A 47 10.87 -1.78 11.05
N GLU A 48 9.58 -2.10 10.96
CA GLU A 48 8.64 -2.06 12.06
C GLU A 48 8.43 -3.43 12.71
N THR A 49 7.93 -3.40 13.95
CA THR A 49 7.57 -4.58 14.75
C THR A 49 6.07 -4.61 15.05
N GLY A 50 5.50 -5.80 15.20
CA GLY A 50 4.06 -5.97 15.37
C GLY A 50 3.27 -5.77 14.07
N HIS A 51 2.14 -6.46 13.95
CA HIS A 51 1.33 -6.42 12.72
C HIS A 51 0.70 -5.05 12.48
N PHE A 52 0.31 -4.36 13.55
CA PHE A 52 -0.31 -3.05 13.49
C PHE A 52 0.63 -1.95 12.96
N ASN A 53 1.79 -1.75 13.59
CA ASN A 53 2.75 -0.72 13.15
C ASN A 53 3.28 -0.99 11.73
N ARG A 54 3.46 -2.27 11.37
CA ARG A 54 3.81 -2.68 10.00
C ARG A 54 2.76 -2.25 8.98
N THR A 55 1.48 -2.42 9.31
CA THR A 55 0.37 -2.00 8.44
C THR A 55 0.35 -0.48 8.29
N ARG A 56 0.54 0.27 9.39
CA ARG A 56 0.61 1.74 9.35
C ARG A 56 1.76 2.22 8.47
N ALA A 57 2.95 1.65 8.63
CA ALA A 57 4.12 1.97 7.81
C ALA A 57 3.91 1.62 6.33
N ALA A 58 3.29 0.48 6.02
CA ALA A 58 2.94 0.11 4.66
C ALA A 58 2.03 1.14 3.99
N ALA A 59 1.01 1.59 4.71
CA ALA A 59 0.02 2.54 4.20
C ALA A 59 0.65 3.91 3.90
N LEU A 60 1.46 4.44 4.83
CA LEU A 60 2.20 5.70 4.62
C LEU A 60 3.21 5.57 3.47
N ALA A 61 3.95 4.47 3.40
CA ALA A 61 4.90 4.22 2.31
C ALA A 61 4.21 4.16 0.94
N ALA A 62 3.03 3.54 0.85
CA ALA A 62 2.25 3.51 -0.39
C ALA A 62 1.81 4.90 -0.83
N ILE A 63 1.34 5.75 0.10
CA ILE A 63 0.96 7.14 -0.19
C ILE A 63 2.17 7.93 -0.69
N ASP A 64 3.32 7.82 -0.02
CA ASP A 64 4.55 8.50 -0.42
C ASP A 64 5.02 8.07 -1.83
N GLN A 65 4.95 6.77 -2.16
CA GLN A 65 5.28 6.28 -3.50
C GLN A 65 4.35 6.87 -4.57
N LEU A 66 3.04 6.96 -4.29
CA LEU A 66 2.08 7.58 -5.20
C LEU A 66 2.35 9.08 -5.38
N ARG A 67 2.63 9.82 -4.30
CA ARG A 67 2.99 11.25 -4.38
C ARG A 67 4.24 11.47 -5.23
N LYS A 68 5.29 10.67 -5.00
CA LYS A 68 6.52 10.70 -5.80
C LYS A 68 6.23 10.43 -7.28
N ALA A 69 5.39 9.43 -7.56
CA ALA A 69 5.00 9.08 -8.91
C ALA A 69 4.23 10.20 -9.62
N VAL A 70 3.29 10.85 -8.94
CA VAL A 70 2.55 12.02 -9.44
C VAL A 70 3.50 13.17 -9.75
N GLY A 71 4.37 13.53 -8.80
CA GLY A 71 5.35 14.62 -8.96
C GLY A 71 6.32 14.39 -10.13
N GLN A 72 6.62 13.11 -10.42
CA GLN A 72 7.48 12.70 -11.53
C GLN A 72 6.71 12.38 -12.81
N LYS A 73 5.39 12.56 -12.84
CA LYS A 73 4.50 12.24 -13.96
C LYS A 73 4.60 10.77 -14.43
N ARG A 74 4.91 9.86 -13.51
CA ARG A 74 4.98 8.41 -13.77
C ARG A 74 3.61 7.74 -13.74
N ILE A 75 2.63 8.39 -13.12
CA ILE A 75 1.23 7.96 -13.09
C ILE A 75 0.31 9.10 -13.53
N LEU A 76 -0.81 8.74 -14.14
CA LEU A 76 -1.90 9.65 -14.48
C LEU A 76 -2.99 9.50 -13.43
N ILE A 77 -3.14 10.50 -12.57
CA ILE A 77 -4.20 10.59 -11.56
C ILE A 77 -4.98 11.87 -11.82
N GLU A 78 -6.30 11.82 -11.70
CA GLU A 78 -7.12 13.02 -11.85
C GLU A 78 -6.89 13.98 -10.67
N GLU A 79 -6.92 15.29 -10.92
CA GLU A 79 -6.61 16.28 -9.88
C GLU A 79 -7.49 16.14 -8.62
N ARG A 80 -8.76 15.77 -8.82
CA ARG A 80 -9.72 15.50 -7.72
C ARG A 80 -9.35 14.30 -6.84
N GLU A 81 -8.52 13.38 -7.34
CA GLU A 81 -8.08 12.20 -6.61
C GLU A 81 -6.86 12.50 -5.73
N LEU A 82 -6.13 13.57 -6.02
CA LEU A 82 -4.92 13.93 -5.27
C LEU A 82 -5.22 14.33 -3.81
N SER A 83 -6.34 15.01 -3.56
CA SER A 83 -6.75 15.40 -2.21
C SER A 83 -7.11 14.20 -1.31
N TRP A 84 -7.44 13.05 -1.91
CA TRP A 84 -7.65 11.83 -1.15
C TRP A 84 -6.36 11.28 -0.57
N LEU A 85 -5.21 11.50 -1.22
CA LEU A 85 -3.91 11.13 -0.66
C LEU A 85 -3.63 11.92 0.62
N ASP A 86 -3.93 13.22 0.64
CA ASP A 86 -3.82 14.06 1.85
C ASP A 86 -4.77 13.59 2.95
N THR A 87 -6.01 13.25 2.59
CA THR A 87 -7.01 12.79 3.55
C THR A 87 -6.61 11.46 4.20
N MET A 88 -6.15 10.51 3.39
CA MET A 88 -5.72 9.20 3.89
C MET A 88 -4.46 9.31 4.76
N GLU A 89 -3.48 10.13 4.37
CA GLU A 89 -2.26 10.36 5.14
C GLU A 89 -2.59 10.91 6.53
N ASN A 90 -3.39 11.99 6.59
CA ASN A 90 -3.83 12.58 7.86
C ASN A 90 -4.57 11.55 8.74
N GLN A 91 -5.49 10.78 8.17
CA GLN A 91 -6.21 9.74 8.92
C GLN A 91 -5.28 8.67 9.48
N ILE A 92 -4.23 8.29 8.75
CA ILE A 92 -3.25 7.30 9.20
C ILE A 92 -2.34 7.89 10.29
N GLU A 93 -1.96 9.17 10.18
CA GLU A 93 -1.16 9.86 11.20
C GLU A 93 -1.92 10.11 12.52
N GLU A 94 -3.26 10.20 12.47
CA GLU A 94 -4.12 10.32 13.65
C GLU A 94 -4.29 8.99 14.42
N ILE A 95 -3.88 7.86 13.83
CA ILE A 95 -3.93 6.55 14.48
C ILE A 95 -2.84 6.49 15.58
N PRO A 96 -3.18 6.12 16.83
CA PRO A 96 -2.20 6.00 17.91
C PRO A 96 -1.16 4.93 17.58
N HIS A 97 0.05 5.10 18.10
CA HIS A 97 1.14 4.14 17.91
C HIS A 97 0.98 2.87 18.75
N ASP A 98 0.20 2.94 19.84
CA ASP A 98 -0.10 1.80 20.68
C ASP A 98 -1.26 0.99 20.08
N GLU A 99 -1.00 -0.30 19.84
CA GLU A 99 -1.97 -1.21 19.23
C GLU A 99 -3.19 -1.43 20.12
N GLN A 100 -3.01 -1.50 21.44
CA GLN A 100 -4.12 -1.76 22.37
C GLN A 100 -5.02 -0.54 22.50
N GLU A 101 -4.44 0.67 22.52
CA GLU A 101 -5.18 1.93 22.45
C GLU A 101 -6.05 1.98 21.19
N PHE A 102 -5.49 1.65 20.03
CA PHE A 102 -6.25 1.63 18.79
C PHE A 102 -7.37 0.58 18.80
N ILE A 103 -7.08 -0.64 19.26
CA ILE A 103 -8.07 -1.71 19.40
C ILE A 103 -9.25 -1.25 20.27
N HIS A 104 -8.97 -0.65 21.43
CA HIS A 104 -10.02 -0.18 22.33
C HIS A 104 -10.91 0.87 21.66
N ARG A 105 -10.30 1.87 20.99
CA ARG A 105 -11.04 2.87 20.20
C ARG A 105 -11.90 2.22 19.12
N MET A 106 -11.35 1.26 18.36
CA MET A 106 -12.08 0.61 17.28
C MET A 106 -13.25 -0.25 17.77
N ILE A 107 -13.12 -0.91 18.93
CA ILE A 107 -14.22 -1.66 19.55
C ILE A 107 -15.36 -0.73 19.93
N GLU A 108 -15.06 0.41 20.55
CA GLU A 108 -16.07 1.39 20.95
C GLU A 108 -16.74 2.05 19.74
N GLU A 109 -15.96 2.48 18.75
CA GLU A 109 -16.47 3.18 17.55
C GLU A 109 -17.30 2.26 16.64
N ASN A 110 -17.02 0.95 16.61
CA ASN A 110 -17.70 -0.02 15.74
C ASN A 110 -18.65 -0.96 16.48
N ALA A 111 -18.98 -0.66 17.74
CA ALA A 111 -19.91 -1.44 18.55
C ALA A 111 -21.27 -1.58 17.84
N SER A 112 -21.61 -2.81 17.44
CA SER A 112 -22.86 -3.13 16.77
C SER A 112 -23.29 -4.56 17.06
N ASP A 113 -24.56 -4.88 16.82
CA ASP A 113 -25.11 -6.23 16.94
C ASP A 113 -24.44 -7.26 16.00
N LYS A 114 -23.82 -6.78 14.92
CA LYS A 114 -23.10 -7.58 13.94
C LYS A 114 -21.62 -7.78 14.30
N PHE A 115 -21.04 -6.88 15.08
CA PHE A 115 -19.65 -6.98 15.52
C PHE A 115 -19.56 -7.84 16.78
N LYS A 116 -18.76 -8.92 16.71
CA LYS A 116 -18.56 -9.89 17.80
C LYS A 116 -17.07 -9.95 18.13
N PRO A 117 -16.58 -9.15 19.10
CA PRO A 117 -15.16 -9.07 19.47
C PRO A 117 -14.54 -10.44 19.77
N GLU A 118 -15.33 -11.35 20.35
CA GLU A 118 -14.87 -12.68 20.76
C GLU A 118 -14.42 -13.56 19.57
N LYS A 119 -14.79 -13.21 18.33
CA LYS A 119 -14.31 -13.89 17.11
C LYS A 119 -12.88 -13.49 16.71
N TYR A 120 -12.34 -12.47 17.34
CA TYR A 120 -11.03 -11.88 17.06
C TYR A 120 -10.10 -11.95 18.28
N ASP A 121 -10.45 -12.76 19.29
CA ASP A 121 -9.75 -12.85 20.57
C ASP A 121 -9.68 -11.51 21.34
N LEU A 122 -10.71 -10.67 21.16
CA LEU A 122 -10.89 -9.36 21.81
C LEU A 122 -11.99 -9.40 22.88
#